data_AF-A0A0A0V9Z3-F1
#
_entry.id   AF-A0A0A0V9Z3-F1
#
_cell.length_a   1.000
_cell.length_b   1.000
_cell.length_c   1.000
_cell.angle_alpha   90.00
_cell.angle_beta   90.00
_cell.angle_gamma   90.00
#
_symmetry.space_group_name_H-M   'P 1'
#
loop_
_entity.id
_entity.type
_entity.pdbx_description
1 polymer ?
#
loop_
_entity_poly.entity_id
_entity_poly.type
_entity_poly.pdbx_seq_one_letter_code
_entity_poly.pdbx_strand_id
1 'polypeptide(L)'
;EDFLCFGRNDTSKLTILLDLVDGVVKEKCGDKLTNTNETVEVEEEIELRPLDCYDLREWNMSSGVYLIWPQSRVLNGSIEVYCDMDDDGGGWTVIQRRGNFSSPADYFNREWDDYKYGFGNLMEEFWLGNINIYALTNQRNYSLKFDLADWEGNFTTATYSTFFIEDEYRSYTLHVEG
;
A
#
# COMPACT_ATOMS: atom_id res chain seq x y z
N GLU A 1 3.46 19.99 7.69
CA GLU A 1 3.67 18.54 7.81
C GLU A 1 3.67 18.02 6.41
N ASP A 2 4.71 17.29 6.02
CA ASP A 2 4.96 16.90 4.64
C ASP A 2 4.65 15.40 4.49
N PHE A 3 3.85 15.05 3.49
CA PHE A 3 3.36 13.68 3.24
C PHE A 3 3.77 13.22 1.85
N LEU A 4 4.16 11.96 1.73
CA LEU A 4 4.53 11.33 0.45
C LEU A 4 3.58 10.18 0.16
N CYS A 5 2.71 10.37 -0.84
CA CYS A 5 1.50 9.58 -1.08
C CYS A 5 1.50 8.95 -2.47
N PHE A 6 0.95 7.73 -2.58
CA PHE A 6 0.87 6.97 -3.82
C PHE A 6 -0.57 6.70 -4.35
N GLY A 7 -0.90 6.89 -5.65
CA GLY A 7 -2.25 6.64 -6.23
C GLY A 7 -2.32 6.04 -7.66
N ARG A 8 -3.26 5.11 -7.92
CA ARG A 8 -3.39 4.30 -9.16
C ARG A 8 -3.99 5.08 -10.36
N ASN A 9 -3.42 4.88 -11.56
CA ASN A 9 -3.98 5.32 -12.85
C ASN A 9 -4.57 4.13 -13.64
N ASP A 10 -5.89 3.91 -13.66
CA ASP A 10 -6.53 3.07 -14.71
C ASP A 10 -8.06 3.23 -14.83
N THR A 11 -8.54 3.29 -16.09
CA THR A 11 -9.94 3.33 -16.55
C THR A 11 -10.57 1.94 -16.79
N SER A 12 -9.88 0.87 -16.42
CA SER A 12 -10.29 -0.52 -16.66
C SER A 12 -11.24 -1.08 -15.56
N LYS A 13 -12.43 -0.48 -15.39
CA LYS A 13 -13.30 -0.72 -14.21
C LYS A 13 -14.35 -1.85 -14.32
N LEU A 14 -14.36 -2.72 -15.34
CA LEU A 14 -15.45 -3.71 -15.48
C LEU A 14 -15.09 -5.19 -15.67
N THR A 15 -13.83 -5.57 -15.88
CA THR A 15 -13.52 -6.96 -16.26
C THR A 15 -13.22 -7.87 -15.06
N ILE A 16 -12.68 -7.33 -13.97
CA ILE A 16 -12.19 -8.13 -12.82
C ILE A 16 -13.33 -8.86 -12.09
N LEU A 17 -14.54 -8.30 -12.04
CA LEU A 17 -15.67 -8.91 -11.34
C LEU A 17 -16.16 -10.22 -12.00
N LEU A 18 -15.96 -10.39 -13.31
CA LEU A 18 -16.42 -11.59 -14.02
C LEU A 18 -15.43 -12.75 -13.88
N ASP A 19 -14.14 -12.46 -13.87
CA ASP A 19 -13.10 -13.50 -13.76
C ASP A 19 -13.08 -14.18 -12.38
N LEU A 20 -13.53 -13.47 -11.32
CA LEU A 20 -13.67 -14.01 -9.97
C LEU A 20 -14.81 -15.04 -9.84
N VAL A 21 -15.87 -14.90 -10.64
CA VAL A 21 -17.04 -15.79 -10.56
C VAL A 21 -16.77 -17.11 -11.28
N ASP A 22 -16.03 -17.09 -12.39
CA ASP A 22 -15.71 -18.30 -13.17
C ASP A 22 -14.60 -19.17 -12.55
N GLY A 23 -13.74 -18.59 -11.70
CA GLY A 23 -12.62 -19.29 -11.06
C GLY A 23 -12.99 -20.17 -9.86
N VAL A 24 -14.09 -19.86 -9.15
CA VAL A 24 -14.47 -20.54 -7.90
C VAL A 24 -15.07 -21.95 -8.13
N VAL A 25 -15.51 -22.27 -9.36
CA VAL A 25 -16.21 -23.54 -9.64
C VAL A 25 -15.27 -24.70 -10.02
N LYS A 26 -13.94 -24.51 -10.09
CA LYS A 26 -13.02 -25.57 -10.56
C LYS A 26 -11.83 -25.82 -9.65
N GLU A 27 -12.07 -26.37 -8.46
CA GLU A 27 -11.21 -27.43 -7.90
C GLU A 27 -11.79 -27.99 -6.60
N LYS A 28 -12.50 -29.13 -6.71
CA LYS A 28 -12.51 -30.24 -5.74
C LYS A 28 -13.29 -31.41 -6.35
N CYS A 29 -12.63 -32.17 -7.21
CA CYS A 29 -13.10 -33.50 -7.58
C CYS A 29 -12.24 -34.52 -6.85
N GLY A 30 -12.83 -35.23 -5.88
CA GLY A 30 -12.24 -36.39 -5.22
C GLY A 30 -12.10 -36.26 -3.71
N ASP A 31 -13.20 -36.48 -2.97
CA ASP A 31 -13.20 -37.33 -1.78
C ASP A 31 -14.66 -37.65 -1.35
N LYS A 32 -14.85 -38.83 -0.77
CA LYS A 32 -16.15 -39.52 -0.58
C LYS A 32 -17.14 -38.74 0.29
N LEU A 33 -18.35 -38.54 -0.23
CA LEU A 33 -19.53 -38.10 0.52
C LEU A 33 -19.91 -39.15 1.59
N THR A 34 -19.75 -38.82 2.87
CA THR A 34 -20.50 -39.46 3.95
C THR A 34 -21.64 -38.56 4.37
N ASN A 35 -22.85 -39.08 4.25
CA ASN A 35 -24.11 -38.40 4.45
C ASN A 35 -24.33 -38.10 5.94
N THR A 36 -24.27 -36.82 6.33
CA THR A 36 -24.78 -36.31 7.61
C THR A 36 -25.53 -35.02 7.30
N ASN A 37 -26.83 -35.01 7.61
CA ASN A 37 -27.71 -33.84 7.49
C ASN A 37 -27.34 -32.79 8.55
N GLU A 38 -26.20 -32.11 8.35
CA GLU A 38 -25.88 -30.86 9.04
C GLU A 38 -25.88 -29.76 7.99
N THR A 39 -26.83 -28.84 8.11
CA THR A 39 -26.74 -27.53 7.47
C THR A 39 -25.60 -26.79 8.15
N VAL A 40 -24.38 -26.97 7.65
CA VAL A 40 -23.24 -26.14 8.02
C VAL A 40 -23.38 -24.85 7.23
N GLU A 41 -23.85 -23.80 7.90
CA GLU A 41 -23.67 -22.43 7.42
C GLU A 41 -22.17 -22.14 7.48
N VAL A 42 -21.48 -22.34 6.36
CA VAL A 42 -20.10 -21.89 6.21
C VAL A 42 -20.19 -20.37 5.99
N GLU A 43 -20.19 -19.60 7.06
CA GLU A 43 -19.76 -18.20 7.00
C GLU A 43 -18.26 -18.22 6.67
N GLU A 44 -17.94 -18.33 5.38
CA GLU A 44 -16.58 -18.15 4.91
C GLU A 44 -16.28 -16.65 5.06
N GLU A 45 -15.65 -16.29 6.17
CA GLU A 45 -15.10 -14.95 6.36
C GLU A 45 -14.06 -14.75 5.24
N ILE A 46 -14.45 -14.04 4.18
CA ILE A 46 -13.56 -13.73 3.06
C ILE A 46 -12.42 -12.93 3.67
N GLU A 47 -11.25 -13.55 3.82
CA GLU A 47 -10.04 -12.87 4.28
C GLU A 47 -9.63 -11.90 3.16
N LEU A 48 -10.16 -10.68 3.22
CA LEU A 48 -9.88 -9.65 2.25
C LEU A 48 -8.42 -9.20 2.44
N ARG A 49 -7.61 -9.41 1.40
CA ARG A 49 -6.18 -9.07 1.37
C ARG A 49 -5.95 -7.91 0.41
N PRO A 50 -6.21 -6.66 0.85
CA PRO A 50 -6.00 -5.48 0.00
C PRO A 50 -4.52 -5.37 -0.36
N LEU A 51 -4.20 -5.06 -1.62
CA LEU A 51 -2.81 -4.97 -2.08
C LEU A 51 -2.14 -3.66 -1.67
N ASP A 52 -2.97 -2.62 -1.49
CA ASP A 52 -2.58 -1.27 -1.09
C ASP A 52 -3.80 -0.50 -0.53
N CYS A 53 -3.60 0.76 -0.19
CA CYS A 53 -4.66 1.62 0.35
C CYS A 53 -5.76 1.94 -0.66
N TYR A 54 -5.49 1.83 -1.96
CA TYR A 54 -6.48 2.09 -2.99
C TYR A 54 -7.59 1.02 -2.98
N ASP A 55 -7.23 -0.24 -2.72
CA ASP A 55 -8.21 -1.33 -2.57
C ASP A 55 -9.11 -1.11 -1.35
N LEU A 56 -8.56 -0.56 -0.25
CA LEU A 56 -9.30 -0.25 0.98
C LEU A 56 -10.27 0.93 0.84
N ARG A 57 -10.02 1.83 -0.11
CA ARG A 57 -10.87 3.02 -0.34
C ARG A 57 -12.32 2.66 -0.64
N GLU A 58 -12.55 1.60 -1.41
CA GLU A 58 -13.90 1.19 -1.81
C GLU A 58 -14.72 0.65 -0.62
N TRP A 59 -14.12 0.48 0.57
CA TRP A 59 -14.77 0.01 1.78
C TRP A 59 -15.15 1.13 2.76
N ASN A 60 -15.01 2.41 2.37
CA ASN A 60 -15.28 3.58 3.21
C ASN A 60 -14.47 3.57 4.54
N MET A 61 -13.23 3.09 4.47
CA MET A 61 -12.29 3.16 5.58
C MET A 61 -11.86 4.62 5.83
N SER A 62 -11.64 4.99 7.08
CA SER A 62 -11.04 6.28 7.47
C SER A 62 -9.52 6.24 7.31
N SER A 63 -8.85 7.40 7.33
CA SER A 63 -7.38 7.41 7.40
C SER A 63 -6.86 6.70 8.65
N GLY A 64 -5.75 5.97 8.52
CA GLY A 64 -5.20 5.18 9.63
C GLY A 64 -4.19 4.13 9.20
N VAL A 65 -3.74 3.32 10.15
CA VAL A 65 -2.81 2.22 9.89
C VAL A 65 -3.58 0.95 9.57
N TYR A 66 -3.22 0.31 8.46
CA TYR A 66 -3.84 -0.90 7.95
C TYR A 66 -2.78 -1.93 7.54
N LEU A 67 -3.16 -3.21 7.60
CA LEU A 67 -2.41 -4.28 6.95
C LEU A 67 -2.80 -4.36 5.47
N ILE A 68 -1.79 -4.49 4.63
CA ILE A 68 -1.94 -4.75 3.19
C ILE A 68 -1.06 -5.94 2.81
N TRP A 69 -1.37 -6.59 1.68
CA TRP A 69 -0.68 -7.78 1.17
C TRP A 69 -0.15 -7.52 -0.24
N PRO A 70 0.95 -6.76 -0.40
CA PRO A 70 1.49 -6.44 -1.71
C PRO A 70 1.83 -7.72 -2.49
N GLN A 71 1.49 -7.74 -3.78
CA GLN A 71 1.87 -8.83 -4.68
C GLN A 71 3.35 -8.70 -5.03
N SER A 72 4.20 -9.29 -4.19
CA SER A 72 5.65 -9.13 -4.26
C SER A 72 6.38 -10.47 -4.34
N ARG A 73 7.54 -10.47 -4.99
CA ARG A 73 8.49 -11.60 -4.96
C ARG A 73 9.52 -11.48 -3.84
N VAL A 74 9.62 -10.31 -3.22
CA VAL A 74 10.64 -10.01 -2.19
C VAL A 74 10.06 -9.94 -0.78
N LEU A 75 8.75 -9.72 -0.66
CA LEU A 75 8.03 -9.76 0.62
C LEU A 75 7.24 -11.06 0.75
N ASN A 76 7.18 -11.59 1.96
CA ASN A 76 6.32 -12.71 2.33
C ASN A 76 5.30 -12.23 3.38
N GLY A 77 4.02 -12.23 3.03
CA GLY A 77 2.94 -11.85 3.95
C GLY A 77 2.52 -10.38 3.81
N SER A 78 1.96 -9.84 4.89
CA SER A 78 1.46 -8.46 4.96
C SER A 78 2.48 -7.49 5.52
N ILE A 79 2.25 -6.21 5.25
CA ILE A 79 2.95 -5.08 5.85
C ILE A 79 1.94 -4.08 6.40
N GLU A 80 2.32 -3.38 7.46
CA GLU A 80 1.55 -2.24 7.97
C GLU A 80 1.91 -0.97 7.21
N VAL A 81 0.90 -0.21 6.82
CA VAL A 81 1.05 1.10 6.16
C VAL A 81 0.06 2.09 6.73
N TYR A 82 0.39 3.37 6.66
CA TYR A 82 -0.62 4.41 6.85
C TYR A 82 -1.34 4.65 5.52
N CYS A 83 -2.66 4.53 5.55
CA CYS A 83 -3.54 4.90 4.46
C CYS A 83 -4.16 6.26 4.74
N ASP A 84 -3.98 7.18 3.81
CA ASP A 84 -4.72 8.43 3.75
C ASP A 84 -5.93 8.22 2.83
N MET A 85 -7.11 8.27 3.47
CA MET A 85 -8.41 8.05 2.83
C MET A 85 -9.21 9.34 2.68
N ASP A 86 -8.71 10.44 3.24
CA ASP A 86 -9.45 11.71 3.30
C ASP A 86 -9.02 12.66 2.18
N ASP A 87 -7.73 12.69 1.83
CA ASP A 87 -7.19 13.64 0.84
C ASP A 87 -7.35 13.18 -0.61
N ASP A 88 -7.70 14.11 -1.50
CA ASP A 88 -7.82 13.90 -2.97
C ASP A 88 -8.65 12.67 -3.38
N GLY A 89 -9.69 12.36 -2.60
CA GLY A 89 -10.54 11.20 -2.83
C GLY A 89 -9.98 9.89 -2.30
N GLY A 90 -8.92 9.92 -1.50
CA GLY A 90 -8.40 8.81 -0.70
C GLY A 90 -7.73 7.68 -1.49
N GLY A 91 -7.30 6.67 -0.75
CA GLY A 91 -6.62 5.50 -1.29
C GLY A 91 -5.12 5.67 -1.41
N TRP A 92 -4.55 6.65 -0.70
CA TRP A 92 -3.14 6.97 -0.75
C TRP A 92 -2.37 6.12 0.26
N THR A 93 -1.39 5.37 -0.21
CA THR A 93 -0.41 4.73 0.70
C THR A 93 0.70 5.72 1.00
N VAL A 94 0.84 6.10 2.27
CA VAL A 94 1.90 7.01 2.72
C VAL A 94 3.18 6.22 2.91
N ILE A 95 4.24 6.59 2.20
CA ILE A 95 5.53 5.89 2.28
C ILE A 95 6.60 6.68 3.05
N GLN A 96 6.36 7.97 3.28
CA GLN A 96 7.18 8.84 4.13
C GLN A 96 6.30 9.93 4.73
N ARG A 97 6.56 10.30 5.99
CA ARG A 97 6.01 11.50 6.63
C ARG A 97 7.05 12.24 7.46
N ARG A 98 7.05 13.58 7.37
CA ARG A 98 7.83 14.50 8.22
C ARG A 98 6.94 15.54 8.86
N GLY A 99 7.28 15.95 10.08
CA GLY A 99 6.50 16.99 10.76
C GLY A 99 7.08 17.41 12.09
N ASN A 100 6.33 18.25 12.80
CA ASN A 100 6.72 18.69 14.14
C ASN A 100 6.26 17.66 15.18
N PHE A 101 6.91 16.50 15.17
CA PHE A 101 6.71 15.43 16.14
C PHE A 101 7.78 15.49 17.24
N SER A 102 7.78 14.51 18.16
CA SER A 102 8.74 14.50 19.28
C SER A 102 10.17 14.07 18.88
N SER A 103 10.41 13.79 17.60
CA SER A 103 11.70 13.33 17.09
C SER A 103 12.77 14.42 17.12
N PRO A 104 14.06 14.06 17.31
CA PRO A 104 15.16 15.00 17.17
C PRO A 104 15.37 15.43 15.71
N ALA A 105 16.03 16.57 15.48
CA ALA A 105 16.23 17.12 14.13
C ALA A 105 17.02 16.19 13.19
N ASP A 106 17.90 15.36 13.74
CA ASP A 106 18.74 14.38 13.04
C ASP A 106 18.10 12.99 12.96
N TYR A 107 16.80 12.86 13.24
CA TYR A 107 16.09 11.56 13.28
C TYR A 107 16.19 10.75 11.97
N PHE A 108 16.35 11.42 10.83
CA PHE A 108 16.51 10.79 9.51
C PHE A 108 17.98 10.60 9.09
N ASN A 109 18.95 10.96 9.94
CA ASN A 109 20.35 10.64 9.70
C ASN A 109 20.62 9.17 10.09
N ARG A 110 20.33 8.27 9.15
CA ARG A 110 20.25 6.81 9.36
C ARG A 110 21.18 6.05 8.43
N GLU A 111 21.48 4.81 8.78
CA GLU A 111 22.32 3.94 7.96
C GLU A 111 21.51 3.28 6.82
N TRP A 112 22.22 2.60 5.91
CA TRP A 112 21.59 1.93 4.76
C TRP A 112 20.50 0.94 5.18
N ASP A 113 20.77 0.13 6.19
CA ASP A 113 19.85 -0.91 6.64
C ASP A 113 18.57 -0.31 7.24
N ASP A 114 18.65 0.84 7.93
CA ASP A 114 17.46 1.55 8.41
C ASP A 114 16.58 1.99 7.23
N TYR A 115 17.16 2.55 6.18
CA TYR A 115 16.39 2.94 4.98
C TYR A 115 15.88 1.75 4.19
N LYS A 116 16.61 0.63 4.19
CA LYS A 116 16.22 -0.61 3.54
C LYS A 116 14.96 -1.21 4.18
N TYR A 117 14.96 -1.35 5.50
CA TYR A 117 13.88 -2.01 6.25
C TYR A 117 12.79 -1.06 6.75
N GLY A 118 13.08 0.25 6.80
CA GLY A 118 12.18 1.26 7.31
C GLY A 118 12.40 1.55 8.79
N PHE A 119 11.92 2.71 9.22
CA PHE A 119 12.00 3.17 10.61
C PHE A 119 10.90 4.20 10.90
N GLY A 120 10.64 4.42 12.19
CA GLY A 120 9.68 5.40 12.66
C GLY A 120 8.33 4.82 13.05
N ASN A 121 7.37 5.72 13.20
CA ASN A 121 6.00 5.40 13.59
C ASN A 121 5.06 5.85 12.47
N LEU A 122 4.25 4.94 11.94
CA LEU A 122 3.31 5.20 10.84
C LEU A 122 2.27 6.29 11.18
N MET A 123 2.05 6.57 12.46
CA MET A 123 1.18 7.67 12.93
C MET A 123 1.92 8.99 13.18
N GLU A 124 3.26 9.00 13.07
CA GLU A 124 4.13 10.16 13.27
C GLU A 124 5.11 10.28 12.08
N GLU A 125 6.41 10.49 12.33
CA GLU A 125 7.43 10.46 11.29
C GLU A 125 7.93 9.05 11.03
N PHE A 126 8.05 8.70 9.75
CA PHE A 126 8.57 7.41 9.34
C PHE A 126 9.12 7.41 7.92
N TRP A 127 9.89 6.38 7.63
CA TRP A 127 10.24 5.91 6.30
C TRP A 127 9.78 4.46 6.17
N LEU A 128 8.94 4.15 5.18
CA LEU A 128 8.32 2.81 5.06
C LEU A 128 9.34 1.70 4.82
N GLY A 129 10.50 2.02 4.26
CA GLY A 129 11.56 1.06 3.92
C GLY A 129 11.60 0.78 2.42
N ASN A 130 12.81 0.78 1.86
CA ASN A 130 13.00 0.66 0.42
C ASN A 130 12.52 -0.70 -0.13
N ILE A 131 12.64 -1.79 0.64
CA ILE A 131 12.10 -3.10 0.21
C ILE A 131 10.57 -3.03 0.04
N ASN A 132 9.89 -2.35 0.98
CA ASN A 132 8.44 -2.19 0.96
C ASN A 132 8.00 -1.27 -0.19
N ILE A 133 8.70 -0.15 -0.39
CA ILE A 133 8.44 0.78 -1.49
C ILE A 133 8.68 0.10 -2.85
N TYR A 134 9.74 -0.69 -2.98
CA TYR A 134 10.02 -1.47 -4.19
C TYR A 134 8.90 -2.47 -4.47
N ALA A 135 8.49 -3.24 -3.45
CA ALA A 135 7.42 -4.21 -3.55
C ALA A 135 6.10 -3.58 -3.99
N LEU A 136 5.72 -2.44 -3.42
CA LEU A 136 4.50 -1.71 -3.77
C LEU A 136 4.58 -1.13 -5.19
N THR A 137 5.65 -0.42 -5.52
CA THR A 137 5.73 0.31 -6.79
C THR A 137 5.94 -0.57 -8.01
N ASN A 138 6.39 -1.82 -7.82
CA ASN A 138 6.59 -2.79 -8.90
C ASN A 138 5.43 -3.80 -9.04
N GLN A 139 4.37 -3.72 -8.23
CA GLN A 139 3.23 -4.64 -8.35
C GLN A 139 2.24 -4.22 -9.45
N ARG A 140 2.15 -2.91 -9.76
CA ARG A 140 1.30 -2.28 -10.82
C ARG A 140 1.94 -0.96 -11.29
N ASN A 141 1.16 -0.09 -11.93
CA ASN A 141 1.59 1.27 -12.30
C ASN A 141 1.16 2.27 -11.24
N TYR A 142 2.12 3.12 -10.88
CA TYR A 142 2.04 3.91 -9.68
C TYR A 142 2.23 5.44 -10.01
N SER A 143 1.32 6.37 -9.61
CA SER A 143 1.58 7.84 -9.47
C SER A 143 2.03 8.31 -8.07
N LEU A 144 3.00 9.23 -7.98
CA LEU A 144 3.53 9.78 -6.72
C LEU A 144 3.06 11.21 -6.47
N LYS A 145 2.64 11.52 -5.24
CA LYS A 145 2.28 12.86 -4.75
C LYS A 145 3.18 13.27 -3.59
N PHE A 146 3.68 14.49 -3.63
CA PHE A 146 4.33 15.18 -2.51
C PHE A 146 3.41 16.29 -2.04
N ASP A 147 3.03 16.26 -0.77
CA ASP A 147 2.38 17.38 -0.10
C ASP A 147 3.40 18.03 0.81
N LEU A 148 3.68 19.31 0.57
CA LEU A 148 4.73 20.09 1.24
C LEU A 148 4.12 21.31 1.91
N ALA A 149 4.54 21.60 3.12
CA ALA A 149 4.14 22.76 3.89
C ALA A 149 5.38 23.54 4.35
N ASP A 150 5.37 24.86 4.17
CA ASP A 150 6.39 25.71 4.77
C ASP A 150 6.06 26.10 6.22
N TRP A 151 7.00 26.79 6.86
CA TRP A 151 6.89 27.25 8.25
C TRP A 151 5.89 28.40 8.44
N GLU A 152 5.44 29.03 7.36
CA GLU A 152 4.39 30.06 7.36
C GLU A 152 3.00 29.44 7.17
N GLY A 153 2.92 28.13 6.93
CA GLY A 153 1.68 27.38 6.71
C GLY A 153 1.19 27.40 5.26
N ASN A 154 2.03 27.77 4.29
CA ASN A 154 1.69 27.63 2.88
C ASN A 154 1.87 26.18 2.45
N PHE A 155 0.90 25.64 1.72
CA PHE A 155 0.91 24.27 1.21
C PHE A 155 1.12 24.25 -0.31
N THR A 156 1.92 23.31 -0.79
CA THR A 156 2.10 23.05 -2.22
C THR A 156 2.15 21.55 -2.47
N THR A 157 1.69 21.15 -3.65
CA THR A 157 1.63 19.75 -4.06
C THR A 157 2.39 19.56 -5.37
N ALA A 158 3.16 18.48 -5.47
CA ALA A 158 3.80 18.03 -6.71
C ALA A 158 3.41 16.58 -7.01
N THR A 159 2.96 16.31 -8.23
CA THR A 159 2.48 14.99 -8.63
C THR A 159 3.23 14.49 -9.86
N TYR A 160 3.68 13.24 -9.80
CA TYR A 160 4.30 12.50 -10.90
C TYR A 160 3.38 11.35 -11.31
N SER A 161 3.11 11.25 -12.60
CA SER A 161 2.18 10.26 -13.16
C SER A 161 2.71 8.81 -13.13
N THR A 162 4.03 8.66 -13.11
CA THR A 162 4.72 7.38 -13.01
C THR A 162 5.79 7.48 -11.93
N PHE A 163 5.85 6.47 -11.08
CA PHE A 163 6.80 6.34 -9.99
C PHE A 163 7.06 4.87 -9.70
N PHE A 164 8.33 4.49 -9.73
CA PHE A 164 8.81 3.24 -9.14
C PHE A 164 10.28 3.36 -8.78
N ILE A 165 10.74 2.42 -7.95
CA ILE A 165 12.17 2.25 -7.66
C ILE A 165 12.62 0.87 -8.15
N GLU A 166 13.89 0.72 -8.49
CA GLU A 166 14.50 -0.58 -8.77
C GLU A 166 14.83 -1.35 -7.47
N ASP A 167 15.37 -2.56 -7.60
CA ASP A 167 15.74 -3.41 -6.46
C ASP A 167 17.02 -2.93 -5.75
N GLU A 168 17.39 -3.63 -4.67
CA GLU A 168 18.61 -3.33 -3.91
C GLU A 168 19.88 -3.46 -4.74
N TYR A 169 19.93 -4.43 -5.67
CA TYR A 169 21.09 -4.63 -6.55
C TYR A 169 21.37 -3.39 -7.40
N ARG A 170 20.31 -2.67 -7.78
CA ARG A 170 20.38 -1.38 -8.47
C ARG A 170 20.22 -0.17 -7.55
N SER A 171 20.49 -0.37 -6.26
CA SER A 171 20.52 0.68 -5.23
C SER A 171 19.23 1.49 -5.15
N TYR A 172 18.08 0.85 -5.38
CA TYR A 172 16.77 1.50 -5.30
C TYR A 172 16.64 2.74 -6.22
N THR A 173 17.21 2.66 -7.42
CA THR A 173 17.20 3.77 -8.39
C THR A 173 15.77 4.24 -8.68
N LEU A 174 15.54 5.54 -8.51
CA LEU A 174 14.25 6.20 -8.71
C LEU A 174 13.94 6.42 -10.20
N HIS A 175 12.72 6.09 -10.60
CA HIS A 175 12.16 6.43 -11.89
C HIS A 175 10.87 7.23 -11.67
N VAL A 176 10.83 8.45 -12.20
CA VAL A 176 9.65 9.32 -12.15
C VAL A 176 9.41 10.00 -13.49
N GLU A 177 8.15 10.13 -13.88
CA GLU A 177 7.73 10.84 -15.09
C GLU A 177 6.45 11.65 -14.82
N GLY A 178 6.35 12.84 -15.41
CA GLY A 178 5.23 13.77 -15.21
C GLY A 178 5.69 15.21 -15.24
#